data_AF-A0A377B934-F1
#
_entry.id   AF-A0A377B934-F1
#
_cell.length_a   1.000
_cell.length_b   1.000
_cell.length_c   1.000
_cell.angle_alpha   90.00
_cell.angle_beta   90.00
_cell.angle_gamma   90.00
#
_symmetry.space_group_name_H-M   'P 1'
#
loop_
_entity.id
_entity.type
_entity.pdbx_description
1 polymer ?
#
loop_
_entity_poly.entity_id
_entity_poly.type
_entity_poly.pdbx_seq_one_letter_code
_entity_poly.pdbx_strand_id
1 'polypeptide(L)'
;MLVVIVLATFVSGKRAQLPALVAHAGVLLFAAGVVVSSVSRQEISLNLQPGQPVTLAGYTFRFERLDLQAKGNYTSEKAIVALFDHQQRIGELTPERRFYEARRQQMMEPSIRWNGIHDWYAVMGEKTGLDRYAFVCMYKAVCAGSGGEDC
;
A
#
# COMPACT_ATOMS: atom_id res chain seq x y z
N MET A 1 -21.22 -41.81 -43.66
CA MET A 1 -19.96 -42.12 -42.94
C MET A 1 -18.93 -40.99 -43.04
N LEU A 2 -18.68 -40.40 -44.21
CA LEU A 2 -17.68 -39.32 -44.39
C LEU A 2 -17.99 -38.03 -43.58
N VAL A 3 -19.25 -37.60 -43.54
CA VAL A 3 -19.69 -36.40 -42.80
C VAL A 3 -19.45 -36.55 -41.29
N VAL A 4 -19.67 -37.74 -40.74
CA VAL A 4 -19.45 -38.03 -39.31
C VAL A 4 -17.96 -38.01 -38.97
N ILE A 5 -17.11 -38.53 -39.87
CA ILE A 5 -15.65 -38.53 -39.70
C ILE A 5 -15.11 -37.10 -39.77
N VAL A 6 -15.57 -36.28 -40.72
CA VAL A 6 -15.16 -34.85 -40.83
C VAL A 6 -15.60 -34.05 -39.61
N LEU A 7 -16.82 -34.28 -39.10
CA LEU A 7 -17.29 -33.62 -37.88
C LEU A 7 -16.46 -34.08 -36.66
N ALA A 8 -16.16 -35.37 -36.55
CA ALA A 8 -15.37 -35.94 -35.46
C ALA A 8 -13.91 -35.49 -35.48
N THR A 9 -13.27 -35.38 -36.65
CA THR A 9 -11.90 -34.87 -36.77
C THR A 9 -11.81 -33.37 -36.52
N PHE A 10 -12.82 -32.58 -36.93
CA PHE A 10 -12.89 -31.14 -36.62
C PHE A 10 -13.11 -30.88 -35.12
N VAL A 11 -13.95 -31.70 -34.47
CA VAL A 11 -14.18 -31.64 -33.02
C VAL A 11 -12.94 -32.13 -32.24
N SER A 12 -12.27 -33.20 -32.68
CA SER A 12 -11.03 -33.69 -32.06
C SER A 12 -9.85 -32.71 -32.22
N GLY A 13 -9.70 -32.07 -33.38
CA GLY A 13 -8.67 -31.06 -33.61
C GLY A 13 -8.81 -29.84 -32.69
N LYS A 14 -10.05 -29.38 -32.46
CA LYS A 14 -10.31 -28.30 -31.48
C LYS A 14 -10.08 -28.76 -30.04
N ARG A 15 -10.44 -30.00 -29.67
CA ARG A 15 -10.20 -30.54 -28.31
C ARG A 15 -8.72 -30.63 -27.94
N ALA A 16 -7.84 -30.92 -28.91
CA ALA A 16 -6.39 -30.94 -28.67
C ALA A 16 -5.79 -29.55 -28.40
N GLN A 17 -6.43 -28.47 -28.89
CA GLN A 17 -5.94 -27.09 -28.73
C GLN A 17 -6.55 -26.35 -27.53
N LEU A 18 -7.70 -26.81 -27.01
CA LEU A 18 -8.31 -26.23 -25.81
C LEU A 18 -7.37 -26.20 -24.59
N PRO A 19 -6.60 -27.25 -24.25
CA PRO A 19 -5.67 -27.21 -23.12
C PRO A 19 -4.58 -26.15 -23.29
N ALA A 20 -4.02 -26.03 -24.49
CA ALA A 20 -2.99 -25.03 -24.80
C ALA A 20 -3.53 -23.61 -24.72
N LEU A 21 -4.76 -23.37 -25.23
CA LEU A 21 -5.44 -22.07 -25.14
C LEU A 21 -5.76 -21.70 -23.69
N VAL A 22 -6.28 -22.64 -22.89
CA VAL A 22 -6.57 -22.42 -21.46
C VAL A 22 -5.28 -22.13 -20.69
N ALA A 23 -4.19 -22.87 -20.96
CA ALA A 23 -2.90 -22.63 -20.34
C ALA A 23 -2.36 -21.23 -20.66
N HIS A 24 -2.39 -20.81 -21.93
CA HIS A 24 -1.93 -19.47 -22.31
C HIS A 24 -2.85 -18.37 -21.77
N ALA A 25 -4.17 -18.56 -21.79
CA ALA A 25 -5.10 -17.61 -21.21
C ALA A 25 -4.87 -17.44 -19.70
N GLY A 26 -4.56 -18.52 -18.97
CA GLY A 26 -4.18 -18.46 -17.57
C GLY A 26 -2.90 -17.67 -17.32
N VAL A 27 -1.87 -17.89 -18.14
CA VAL A 27 -0.61 -17.13 -18.07
C VAL A 27 -0.83 -15.66 -18.38
N LEU A 28 -1.63 -15.32 -19.40
CA LEU A 28 -1.96 -13.94 -19.74
C LEU A 28 -2.74 -13.25 -18.63
N LEU A 29 -3.72 -13.94 -18.02
CA LEU A 29 -4.47 -13.41 -16.88
C LEU A 29 -3.58 -13.17 -15.66
N PHE A 30 -2.68 -14.11 -15.37
CA PHE A 30 -1.71 -13.96 -14.29
C PHE A 30 -0.77 -12.77 -14.53
N ALA A 31 -0.21 -12.67 -15.74
CA ALA A 31 0.64 -11.54 -16.12
C ALA A 31 -0.10 -10.20 -16.02
N ALA A 32 -1.36 -10.14 -16.46
CA ALA A 32 -2.20 -8.96 -16.31
C ALA A 32 -2.42 -8.60 -14.83
N GLY A 33 -2.68 -9.59 -13.96
CA GLY A 33 -2.79 -9.39 -12.52
C GLY A 33 -1.51 -8.83 -11.89
N VAL A 34 -0.34 -9.32 -12.30
CA VAL A 34 0.97 -8.80 -11.85
C VAL A 34 1.16 -7.34 -12.26
N VAL A 35 0.85 -7.00 -13.51
CA VAL A 35 0.95 -5.61 -14.01
C VAL A 35 0.03 -4.68 -13.22
N VAL A 36 -1.24 -5.07 -13.02
CA VAL A 36 -2.19 -4.28 -12.23
C VAL A 36 -1.71 -4.10 -10.78
N SER A 37 -1.24 -5.16 -10.13
CA SER A 37 -0.73 -5.10 -8.76
C SER A 37 0.50 -4.19 -8.62
N SER A 38 1.36 -4.17 -9.65
CA SER A 38 2.57 -3.34 -9.67
C SER A 38 2.25 -1.86 -9.87
N VAL A 39 1.33 -1.52 -10.79
CA VAL A 39 0.95 -0.13 -11.10
C VAL A 39 0.04 0.48 -10.03
N SER A 40 -0.64 -0.33 -9.23
CA SER A 40 -1.57 0.15 -8.19
C SER A 40 -0.89 0.73 -6.94
N ARG A 41 0.44 0.69 -6.84
CA ARG A 41 1.21 1.25 -5.73
C ARG A 41 1.72 2.64 -6.10
N GLN A 42 1.38 3.63 -5.28
CA GLN A 42 1.92 5.00 -5.38
C GLN A 42 2.65 5.34 -4.09
N GLU A 43 3.80 5.99 -4.21
CA GLU A 43 4.65 6.39 -3.10
C GLU A 43 5.15 7.80 -3.35
N ILE A 44 5.18 8.62 -2.30
CA ILE A 44 5.76 9.94 -2.34
C ILE A 44 6.61 10.17 -1.09
N SER A 45 7.82 10.68 -1.30
CA SER A 45 8.77 11.05 -0.24
C SER A 45 8.94 12.56 -0.24
N LEU A 46 8.64 13.21 0.87
CA LEU A 46 8.67 14.66 0.99
C LEU A 46 8.92 15.13 2.42
N ASN A 47 9.41 16.35 2.56
CA ASN A 47 9.64 16.99 3.85
C ASN A 47 8.45 17.88 4.24
N LEU A 48 7.66 17.42 5.20
CA LEU A 48 6.43 18.09 5.66
C LEU A 48 6.66 18.89 6.94
N GLN A 49 5.90 19.98 7.04
CA GLN A 49 5.69 20.75 8.26
C GLN A 49 4.29 20.48 8.83
N PRO A 50 4.08 20.64 10.15
CA PRO A 50 2.74 20.57 10.73
C PRO A 50 1.79 21.54 10.01
N GLY A 51 0.59 21.06 9.67
CA GLY A 51 -0.42 21.77 8.90
C GLY A 51 -0.30 21.61 7.37
N GLN A 52 0.81 21.11 6.85
CA GLN A 52 1.01 20.97 5.39
C GLN A 52 0.28 19.74 4.84
N PRO A 53 -0.66 19.91 3.88
CA PRO A 53 -1.31 18.78 3.21
C PRO A 53 -0.43 18.24 2.07
N VAL A 54 -0.54 16.94 1.82
CA VAL A 54 0.00 16.28 0.64
C VAL A 54 -1.07 15.39 0.01
N THR A 55 -1.24 15.51 -1.30
CA THR A 55 -2.20 14.74 -2.08
C THR A 55 -1.51 13.57 -2.76
N LEU A 56 -2.01 12.35 -2.54
CA LEU A 56 -1.53 11.12 -3.16
C LEU A 56 -2.73 10.28 -3.60
N ALA A 57 -2.80 9.91 -4.88
CA ALA A 57 -3.88 9.10 -5.45
C ALA A 57 -5.32 9.62 -5.17
N GLY A 58 -5.51 10.93 -5.00
CA GLY A 58 -6.80 11.55 -4.65
C GLY A 58 -7.08 11.67 -3.15
N TYR A 59 -6.26 11.05 -2.30
CA TYR A 59 -6.33 11.19 -0.84
C TYR A 59 -5.40 12.29 -0.35
N THR A 60 -5.82 13.01 0.68
CA THR A 60 -5.01 14.06 1.30
C THR A 60 -4.50 13.58 2.67
N PHE A 61 -3.19 13.51 2.81
CA PHE A 61 -2.52 13.29 4.08
C PHE A 61 -2.14 14.64 4.66
N ARG A 62 -2.53 14.92 5.90
CA ARG A 62 -2.20 16.17 6.58
C ARG A 62 -1.47 15.86 7.86
N PHE A 63 -0.20 16.24 7.91
CA PHE A 63 0.56 16.18 9.16
C PHE A 63 0.00 17.23 10.12
N GLU A 64 -0.65 16.81 11.20
CA GLU A 64 -1.32 17.75 12.11
C GLU A 64 -0.38 18.21 13.24
N ARG A 65 0.26 17.27 13.91
CA ARG A 65 1.13 17.55 15.06
C ARG A 65 2.10 16.40 15.33
N LEU A 66 3.16 16.74 16.06
CA LEU A 66 4.09 15.78 16.64
C LEU A 66 3.85 15.69 18.15
N ASP A 67 3.73 14.48 18.67
CA ASP A 67 3.69 14.18 20.10
C ASP A 67 5.05 13.58 20.51
N LEU A 68 5.70 14.21 21.49
CA LEU A 68 6.98 13.79 22.03
C LEU A 68 6.74 13.14 23.39
N GLN A 69 6.94 11.83 23.47
CA GLN A 69 6.75 11.06 24.68
C GLN A 69 8.07 10.48 25.17
N ALA A 70 8.47 10.78 26.40
CA ALA A 70 9.56 10.11 27.08
C ALA A 70 8.98 8.98 27.94
N LYS A 71 9.23 7.73 27.55
CA LYS A 71 8.98 6.56 28.40
C LYS A 71 10.29 6.14 29.06
N GLY A 72 10.22 5.51 30.22
CA GLY A 72 11.41 5.18 31.03
C GLY A 72 12.50 4.37 30.32
N ASN A 73 12.20 3.75 29.17
CA ASN A 73 13.14 2.95 28.38
C ASN A 73 13.45 3.54 26.98
N TYR A 74 12.68 4.53 26.51
CA TYR A 74 12.85 5.13 25.17
C TYR A 74 12.15 6.48 25.06
N THR A 75 12.71 7.38 24.26
CA THR A 75 11.99 8.56 23.78
C THR A 75 11.28 8.22 22.47
N SER A 76 10.09 8.77 22.29
CA SER A 76 9.19 8.47 21.18
C SER A 76 8.70 9.77 20.57
N GLU A 77 8.78 9.85 19.25
CA GLU A 77 8.23 10.94 18.46
C GLU A 77 7.12 10.38 17.57
N LYS A 78 5.88 10.73 17.90
CA LYS A 78 4.70 10.22 17.20
C LYS A 78 4.09 11.32 16.35
N ALA A 79 4.08 11.18 15.03
CA ALA A 79 3.35 12.10 14.18
C ALA A 79 1.89 11.68 14.07
N ILE A 80 0.99 12.65 14.14
CA ILE A 80 -0.42 12.46 13.83
C ILE A 80 -0.65 12.96 12.41
N VAL A 81 -0.93 12.03 11.49
CA VAL A 81 -1.21 12.32 10.10
C VAL A 81 -2.68 12.01 9.83
N ALA A 82 -3.51 13.04 9.70
CA ALA A 82 -4.91 12.87 9.37
C ALA A 82 -5.08 12.55 7.87
N LEU A 83 -6.00 11.63 7.56
CA LEU A 83 -6.27 11.18 6.20
C LEU A 83 -7.66 11.65 5.78
N PHE A 84 -7.71 12.29 4.61
CA PHE A 84 -8.93 12.83 4.03
C PHE A 84 -9.17 12.23 2.65
N ASP A 85 -10.43 11.88 2.38
CA ASP A 85 -10.95 11.67 1.04
C ASP A 85 -11.72 12.94 0.66
N HIS A 86 -11.21 13.67 -0.32
CA HIS A 86 -11.67 15.02 -0.67
C HIS A 86 -11.72 15.97 0.56
N GLN A 87 -12.90 16.17 1.16
CA GLN A 87 -13.09 17.00 2.36
C GLN A 87 -13.48 16.19 3.60
N GLN A 88 -13.74 14.90 3.46
CA GLN A 88 -14.16 14.05 4.57
C GLN A 88 -12.96 13.38 5.21
N ARG A 89 -12.82 13.52 6.53
CA ARG A 89 -11.82 12.78 7.30
C ARG A 89 -12.21 11.30 7.35
N ILE A 90 -11.41 10.45 6.74
CA ILE A 90 -11.61 8.99 6.73
C ILE A 90 -10.79 8.28 7.82
N GLY A 91 -9.80 8.96 8.39
CA GLY A 91 -8.98 8.38 9.43
C GLY A 91 -7.77 9.19 9.84
N GLU A 92 -6.86 8.51 10.51
CA GLU A 92 -5.53 9.00 10.84
C GLU A 92 -4.52 7.84 10.83
N LEU A 93 -3.27 8.21 10.59
CA LEU A 93 -2.07 7.38 10.64
C LEU A 93 -1.15 8.00 11.69
N THR A 94 -0.60 7.16 12.56
CA THR A 94 0.24 7.62 13.66
C THR A 94 1.65 7.00 13.62
N PRO A 95 2.49 7.32 12.61
CA PRO A 95 3.85 6.79 12.57
C PRO A 95 4.66 7.28 13.76
N GLU A 96 5.52 6.41 14.28
CA GLU A 96 6.29 6.63 15.51
C GLU A 96 7.79 6.41 15.26
N ARG A 97 8.62 7.25 15.86
CA ARG A 97 10.08 7.08 15.88
C ARG A 97 10.54 6.90 17.32
N ARG A 98 11.11 5.74 17.64
CA ARG A 98 11.57 5.38 18.98
C ARG A 98 13.09 5.47 19.05
N PHE A 99 13.61 6.15 20.06
CA PHE A 99 15.03 6.22 20.37
C PHE A 99 15.31 5.58 21.72
N TYR A 100 16.11 4.51 21.70
CA TYR A 100 16.50 3.75 22.89
C TYR A 100 17.86 4.25 23.38
N GLU A 101 17.86 5.02 24.46
CA GLU A 101 19.08 5.63 25.02
C GLU A 101 20.11 4.58 25.44
N ALA A 102 19.67 3.49 26.07
CA ALA A 102 20.53 2.43 26.60
C ALA A 102 21.39 1.75 25.51
N ARG A 103 20.89 1.66 24.27
CA ARG A 103 21.60 1.03 23.14
C ARG A 103 22.03 2.05 22.08
N ARG A 104 21.73 3.34 22.27
CA ARG A 104 21.87 4.40 21.25
C ARG A 104 21.30 3.98 19.88
N GLN A 105 20.14 3.32 19.89
CA GLN A 105 19.52 2.77 18.69
C GLN A 105 18.20 3.50 18.39
N GLN A 106 18.01 3.88 17.13
CA GLN A 106 16.75 4.44 16.63
C GLN A 106 15.97 3.39 15.86
N MET A 107 14.67 3.31 16.10
CA MET A 107 13.71 2.44 15.43
C MET A 107 12.54 3.26 14.91
N MET A 108 11.98 2.86 13.76
CA MET A 108 10.83 3.52 13.14
C MET A 108 9.68 2.52 13.10
N GLU A 109 8.51 2.94 13.56
CA GLU A 109 7.28 2.17 13.50
C GLU A 109 6.35 2.85 12.48
N PRO A 110 6.17 2.24 11.30
CA PRO A 110 5.27 2.77 10.30
C PRO A 110 3.82 2.65 10.80
N SER A 111 2.96 3.55 10.34
CA SER A 111 1.52 3.41 10.58
C SER A 111 0.83 2.99 9.28
N ILE A 112 -0.07 2.02 9.41
CA ILE A 112 -0.90 1.49 8.35
C ILE A 112 -2.38 1.69 8.71
N ARG A 113 -3.18 2.02 7.72
CA ARG A 113 -4.65 1.96 7.77
C ARG A 113 -5.13 1.32 6.47
N TRP A 114 -6.19 0.52 6.55
CA TRP A 114 -6.76 -0.14 5.37
C TRP A 114 -8.30 -0.10 5.41
N ASN A 115 -8.96 -0.21 4.25
CA ASN A 115 -10.43 -0.29 4.16
C ASN A 115 -10.96 -1.48 3.32
N GLY A 116 -10.12 -2.48 3.07
CA GLY A 116 -10.45 -3.68 2.29
C GLY A 116 -10.22 -3.52 0.78
N ILE A 117 -10.22 -2.28 0.29
CA ILE A 117 -9.90 -1.93 -1.11
C ILE A 117 -8.63 -1.08 -1.18
N HIS A 118 -8.36 -0.30 -0.14
CA HIS A 118 -7.26 0.65 -0.11
C HIS A 118 -6.42 0.45 1.14
N ASP A 119 -5.10 0.50 0.97
CA ASP A 119 -4.13 0.53 2.04
C ASP A 119 -3.36 1.86 1.99
N TRP A 120 -3.33 2.57 3.11
CA TRP A 120 -2.58 3.80 3.30
C TRP A 120 -1.49 3.57 4.33
N TYR A 121 -0.28 4.02 3.99
CA TYR A 121 0.88 3.92 4.84
C TYR A 121 1.52 5.28 5.03
N ALA A 122 2.02 5.54 6.23
CA ALA A 122 2.88 6.67 6.50
C ALA A 122 4.09 6.20 7.31
N VAL A 123 5.27 6.64 6.90
CA VAL A 123 6.53 6.42 7.61
C VAL A 123 7.14 7.78 7.89
N MET A 124 7.51 8.01 9.14
CA MET A 124 8.28 9.19 9.54
C MET A 124 9.76 8.84 9.47
N GLY A 125 10.51 9.62 8.70
CA GLY A 125 11.96 9.58 8.61
C GLY A 125 12.64 10.57 9.54
N GLU A 126 13.83 11.01 9.13
CA GLU A 126 14.62 11.94 9.93
C GLU A 126 14.10 13.38 9.90
N LYS A 127 14.43 14.11 10.95
CA LYS A 127 14.19 15.55 11.05
C LYS A 127 15.17 16.29 10.14
N THR A 128 14.67 16.98 9.13
CA THR A 128 15.48 17.69 8.12
C THR A 128 15.61 19.20 8.39
N GLY A 129 14.85 19.73 9.36
CA GLY A 129 14.92 21.14 9.78
C GLY A 129 14.19 21.38 11.11
N LEU A 130 14.08 22.63 11.56
CA LEU A 130 13.51 22.99 12.88
C LEU A 130 12.11 22.38 13.12
N ASP A 131 11.23 22.45 12.12
CA ASP A 131 9.88 21.88 12.13
C ASP A 131 9.57 21.03 10.89
N ARG A 132 10.64 20.49 10.26
CA ARG A 132 10.52 19.70 9.02
C ARG A 132 10.94 18.27 9.24
N TYR A 133 10.07 17.35 8.86
CA TYR A 133 10.29 15.92 8.98
C TYR A 133 10.14 15.28 7.61
N ALA A 134 11.04 14.35 7.30
CA ALA A 134 10.90 13.51 6.12
C ALA A 134 9.74 12.54 6.34
N PHE A 135 8.82 12.46 5.39
CA PHE A 135 7.74 11.50 5.37
C PHE A 135 7.76 10.73 4.07
N VAL A 136 7.50 9.43 4.19
CA VAL A 136 7.18 8.57 3.05
C VAL A 136 5.72 8.17 3.22
N CYS A 137 4.87 8.66 2.32
CA CYS A 137 3.47 8.30 2.25
C CYS A 137 3.28 7.31 1.10
N MET A 138 2.56 6.21 1.35
CA MET A 138 2.24 5.24 0.32
C MET A 138 0.74 5.00 0.28
N TYR A 139 0.26 4.72 -0.92
CA TYR A 139 -1.07 4.27 -1.21
C TYR A 139 -0.99 3.03 -2.10
N LYS A 140 -1.75 1.99 -1.74
CA LYS A 140 -1.91 0.80 -2.57
C LYS A 140 -3.40 0.48 -2.69
N ALA A 141 -3.89 0.37 -3.91
CA ALA A 141 -5.18 -0.25 -4.15
C ALA A 141 -5.00 -1.78 -4.19
N VAL A 142 -5.78 -2.50 -3.39
CA VAL A 142 -5.79 -3.97 -3.34
C VAL A 142 -7.16 -4.46 -3.77
N CYS A 143 -7.21 -5.31 -4.79
CA CYS A 143 -8.36 -6.18 -5.02
C CYS A 143 -8.36 -7.22 -3.89
N ALA A 144 -9.22 -7.02 -2.90
CA ALA A 144 -9.28 -7.68 -1.59
C ALA A 144 -8.82 -9.15 -1.55
N GLY A 145 -7.98 -9.47 -0.57
CA GLY A 145 -7.64 -10.84 -0.21
C GLY A 145 -6.50 -10.97 0.80
N SER A 146 -6.64 -10.42 2.01
CA SER A 146 -5.96 -10.90 3.23
C SER A 146 -6.41 -10.08 4.43
N GLY A 147 -6.97 -10.75 5.45
CA GLY A 147 -7.40 -10.15 6.70
C GLY A 147 -6.26 -9.46 7.44
N GLY A 148 -6.57 -8.30 8.02
CA GLY A 148 -5.71 -7.63 8.97
C GLY A 148 -5.69 -8.38 10.30
N GLU A 149 -4.52 -8.86 10.68
CA GLU A 149 -4.12 -8.98 12.07
C GLU A 149 -3.48 -7.64 12.44
N ASP A 150 -4.06 -6.95 13.42
CA ASP A 150 -3.38 -6.29 14.55
C ASP A 150 -4.11 -5.04 15.07
N CYS A 151 -4.33 -5.09 16.38
CA CYS A 151 -5.02 -4.18 17.29
C CYS A 151 -4.21 -2.91 17.62
#